data_AF-A0A967SGS6-F1
#
_entry.id   AF-A0A967SGS6-F1
#
_cell.length_a   1.000
_cell.length_b   1.000
_cell.length_c   1.000
_cell.angle_alpha   90.00
_cell.angle_beta   90.00
_cell.angle_gamma   90.00
#
_symmetry.space_group_name_H-M   'P 1'
#
loop_
_entity.id
_entity.type
_entity.pdbx_description
1 polymer ?
#
loop_
_entity_poly.entity_id
_entity_poly.type
_entity_poly.pdbx_seq_one_letter_code
_entity_poly.pdbx_strand_id
1 'polypeptide(L)' 'GRYLNVAVDRRAAARHGMTVDDVQTAMMAAVGGMHAGDVIEGRERYSVLVRYPRELRDSPERIGSVLVPTPS' A
#
# COMPACT_ATOMS: atom_id res chain seq x y z
N GLY A 1 -15.08 -8.81 -8.74
CA GLY A 1 -13.94 -8.11 -8.10
C GLY A 1 -14.48 -6.94 -7.32
N ARG A 2 -13.92 -6.66 -6.14
CA ARG A 2 -14.30 -5.50 -5.32
C ARG A 2 -13.35 -4.36 -5.67
N TYR A 3 -13.87 -3.27 -6.23
CA TYR A 3 -13.08 -2.10 -6.60
C TYR A 3 -13.18 -1.07 -5.47
N LEU A 4 -12.05 -0.46 -5.11
CA LEU A 4 -11.98 0.64 -4.17
C LEU A 4 -11.53 1.88 -4.94
N ASN A 5 -12.35 2.92 -4.95
CA ASN A 5 -11.97 4.20 -5.51
C ASN A 5 -11.41 5.08 -4.39
N VAL A 6 -10.17 5.56 -4.55
CA VAL A 6 -9.46 6.35 -3.55
C VAL A 6 -9.20 7.74 -4.15
N ALA A 7 -9.83 8.76 -3.57
CA ALA A 7 -9.61 10.15 -3.94
C ALA A 7 -8.50 10.74 -3.07
N VAL A 8 -7.37 11.09 -3.69
CA VAL A 8 -6.22 11.70 -2.99
C VAL A 8 -6.38 13.22 -2.94
N ASP A 9 -6.31 13.80 -1.74
CA ASP A 9 -6.19 15.25 -1.58
C ASP A 9 -4.76 15.69 -1.90
N ARG A 10 -4.59 16.22 -3.11
CA ARG A 10 -3.29 16.69 -3.64
C ARG A 10 -2.68 17.80 -2.80
N ARG A 11 -3.49 18.69 -2.21
CA ARG A 11 -3.00 19.81 -1.39
C ARG A 11 -2.46 19.28 -0.06
N ALA A 12 -3.15 18.30 0.53
CA ALA A 12 -2.69 17.65 1.75
C ALA A 12 -1.39 16.86 1.52
N ALA A 13 -1.32 16.07 0.44
CA ALA A 13 -0.12 15.31 0.09
C ALA A 13 1.11 16.21 -0.15
N ALA A 14 0.93 17.34 -0.84
CA ALA A 14 2.00 18.29 -1.10
C ALA A 14 2.59 18.90 0.17
N ARG A 15 1.80 19.07 1.25
CA ARG A 15 2.32 19.52 2.56
C ARG A 15 3.32 18.56 3.18
N HIS A 16 3.24 17.28 2.83
CA HIS A 16 4.15 16.23 3.29
C HIS A 16 5.22 15.88 2.23
N GLY A 17 5.38 16.71 1.19
CA GLY A 17 6.34 16.46 0.11
C GLY A 17 5.99 15.24 -0.74
N MET A 18 4.76 14.74 -0.69
CA MET A 18 4.33 13.55 -1.41
C MET A 18 3.65 13.91 -2.72
N THR A 19 3.96 13.16 -3.78
CA THR A 19 3.20 13.20 -5.03
C THR A 19 1.94 12.33 -4.92
N VAL A 20 1.02 12.49 -5.88
CA VAL A 20 -0.15 11.60 -5.98
C VAL A 20 0.28 10.15 -6.20
N ASP A 21 1.36 9.94 -6.96
CA ASP A 21 1.89 8.62 -7.26
C ASP A 21 2.48 7.93 -6.02
N ASP A 22 3.15 8.70 -5.16
CA ASP A 22 3.66 8.19 -3.88
C ASP A 22 2.53 7.72 -2.96
N VAL A 23 1.44 8.51 -2.89
CA VAL A 23 0.26 8.14 -2.09
C VAL A 23 -0.42 6.91 -2.66
N GLN A 24 -0.55 6.81 -3.99
CA GLN A 24 -1.12 5.64 -4.65
C GLN A 24 -0.26 4.39 -4.44
N THR A 25 1.05 4.53 -4.53
CA THR A 25 2.01 3.44 -4.29
C THR A 25 1.93 2.93 -2.86
N ALA A 26 1.88 3.83 -1.88
CA ALA A 26 1.68 3.47 -0.48
C ALA A 26 0.34 2.76 -0.25
N MET A 27 -0.74 3.24 -0.87
CA MET A 27 -2.05 2.60 -0.79
C MET A 27 -2.08 1.22 -1.44
N MET A 28 -1.40 1.02 -2.58
CA MET A 28 -1.26 -0.29 -3.22
C MET A 28 -0.47 -1.25 -2.35
N ALA A 29 0.64 -0.81 -1.75
CA ALA A 29 1.43 -1.60 -0.81
C ALA A 29 0.60 -2.01 0.41
N ALA A 30 -0.18 -1.07 0.94
CA ALA A 30 -1.01 -1.28 2.11
C ALA A 30 -2.17 -2.24 1.86
N VAL A 31 -2.95 -2.01 0.82
CA VAL A 31 -4.23 -2.72 0.59
C VAL A 31 -4.07 -3.92 -0.34
N GLY A 32 -3.31 -3.77 -1.42
CA GLY A 32 -3.09 -4.80 -2.44
C GLY A 32 -1.99 -5.80 -2.07
N GLY A 33 -1.04 -5.35 -1.23
CA GLY A 33 0.18 -6.07 -0.97
C GLY A 33 1.21 -5.86 -2.08
N MET A 34 2.46 -5.70 -1.68
CA MET A 34 3.59 -5.50 -2.59
C MET A 34 4.41 -6.79 -2.69
N HIS A 35 4.88 -7.13 -3.89
CA HIS A 35 5.90 -8.16 -4.06
C HIS A 35 7.20 -7.63 -3.46
N ALA A 36 7.66 -8.26 -2.38
CA ALA A 36 8.86 -7.84 -1.65
C ALA A 36 10.12 -8.49 -2.21
N GLY A 37 9.98 -9.52 -3.04
CA GLY A 37 11.07 -10.24 -3.68
C GLY A 37 10.80 -11.73 -3.76
N ASP A 38 11.72 -12.46 -4.36
CA ASP A 38 11.69 -13.92 -4.40
C ASP A 38 12.75 -14.49 -3.45
N VAL A 39 12.36 -15.44 -2.62
CA VAL A 39 13.31 -16.26 -1.87
C VAL A 39 13.68 -17.45 -2.74
N ILE A 40 14.98 -17.63 -2.95
CA ILE A 40 15.53 -18.75 -3.71
C ILE A 40 16.04 -19.80 -2.73
N GLU A 41 15.47 -21.00 -2.77
CA GLU A 41 15.93 -22.14 -1.99
C GLU A 41 16.29 -23.28 -2.95
N GLY A 42 17.59 -23.45 -3.20
CA GLY A 42 18.09 -24.40 -4.20
C GLY A 42 17.68 -24.02 -5.63
N ARG A 43 16.79 -24.83 -6.24
CA ARG A 43 16.20 -24.58 -7.58
C ARG A 43 14.80 -24.02 -7.52
N GLU A 44 14.19 -23.94 -6.35
CA GLU A 44 12.84 -23.44 -6.16
C GLU A 44 12.87 -21.92 -5.92
N ARG A 45 11.89 -21.22 -6.50
CA ARG A 45 11.68 -19.78 -6.30
C ARG A 45 10.31 -19.56 -5.66
N TYR A 46 10.29 -18.89 -4.52
CA TYR A 46 9.09 -18.53 -3.79
C TYR A 46 8.90 -17.02 -3.78
N SER A 47 7.80 -16.54 -4.35
CA SER A 47 7.46 -15.12 -4.31
C SER A 47 6.98 -14.71 -2.92
N VAL A 48 7.64 -13.73 -2.32
CA VAL A 48 7.26 -13.14 -1.03
C VAL A 48 6.42 -11.90 -1.28
N LEU A 49 5.23 -11.87 -0.69
CA LEU A 49 4.33 -10.72 -0.75
C LEU A 49 4.18 -10.14 0.66
N VAL A 50 4.47 -8.85 0.80
CA VAL A 50 4.22 -8.09 2.02
C VAL A 50 2.85 -7.44 1.91
N ARG A 51 1.96 -7.72 2.87
CA ARG A 51 0.60 -7.20 2.90
C ARG A 51 0.25 -6.72 4.30
N TYR A 52 -0.57 -5.68 4.44
CA TYR A 52 -1.08 -5.32 5.77
C TYR A 52 -2.04 -6.40 6.31
N PRO A 53 -2.13 -6.52 7.64
CA PRO A 53 -3.07 -7.41 8.31
C PRO A 53 -4.50 -7.22 7.79
N ARG A 54 -5.24 -8.33 7.66
CA ARG A 54 -6.59 -8.35 7.08
C ARG A 54 -7.54 -7.42 7.83
N GLU A 55 -7.34 -7.31 9.12
CA GLU A 55 -8.10 -6.50 10.06
C GLU A 55 -8.03 -5.00 9.73
N LEU A 56 -7.07 -4.54 8.92
CA LEU A 56 -6.95 -3.14 8.51
C LEU A 56 -7.51 -2.84 7.12
N ARG A 57 -7.91 -3.88 6.37
CA ARG A 57 -8.41 -3.76 4.98
C ARG A 57 -9.84 -4.25 4.75
N ASP A 58 -10.49 -4.80 5.78
CA ASP A 58 -11.83 -5.37 5.65
C ASP A 58 -12.94 -4.30 5.50
N SER A 59 -12.68 -3.04 5.83
CA SER A 59 -13.63 -1.93 5.60
C SER A 59 -12.97 -0.67 5.01
N PRO A 60 -13.69 0.09 4.16
CA PRO A 60 -13.18 1.35 3.60
C PRO A 60 -12.71 2.36 4.66
N GLU A 61 -13.39 2.41 5.81
CA GLU A 61 -13.05 3.30 6.91
C GLU A 61 -11.68 2.93 7.51
N ARG A 62 -11.41 1.63 7.65
CA ARG A 62 -10.12 1.13 8.16
C ARG A 62 -8.99 1.37 7.18
N ILE A 63 -9.26 1.23 5.88
CA ILE A 63 -8.30 1.59 4.83
C ILE A 63 -7.96 3.08 4.90
N GLY A 64 -8.95 3.94 5.19
CA GLY A 64 -8.73 5.38 5.38
C GLY A 64 -7.92 5.75 6.64
N SER A 65 -7.78 4.82 7.59
CA SER A 65 -6.99 5.01 8.81
C SER A 65 -5.55 4.48 8.73
N VAL A 66 -5.16 3.90 7.58
CA VAL A 66 -3.82 3.37 7.39
C VAL A 66 -2.80 4.51 7.38
N LEU A 67 -1.76 4.38 8.20
CA LEU A 67 -0.65 5.32 8.24
C LEU A 67 0.28 5.07 7.05
N VAL A 68 0.58 6.15 6.33
CA VAL A 68 1.53 6.15 5.22
C VAL A 68 2.81 6.86 5.68
N PRO A 69 3.99 6.23 5.55
CA PRO A 69 5.25 6.88 5.88
C PRO A 69 5.49 8.06 4.93
N THR A 70 5.75 9.24 5.50
CA THR A 70 6.07 10.44 4.74
C THR A 70 7.58 10.52 4.47
N PRO A 71 8.02 11.10 3.34
CA PRO A 71 9.45 11.31 3.05
C PRO A 71 10.16 12.29 3.99
N SER A 72 9.41 13.09 4.75
CA SER A 72 9.89 14.10 5.70
C SER A 72 9.95 13.57 7.13
#